data_AF-A0A920SN98-F1
#
_entry.id   AF-A0A920SN98-F1
#
_cell.length_a   1.000
_cell.length_b   1.000
_cell.length_c   1.000
_cell.angle_alpha   90.00
_cell.angle_beta   90.00
_cell.angle_gamma   90.00
#
_symmetry.space_group_name_H-M   'P 1'
#
loop_
_entity.id
_entity.type
_entity.pdbx_description
1 polymer ?
#
loop_
_entity_poly.entity_id
_entity_poly.type
_entity_poly.pdbx_seq_one_letter_code
_entity_poly.pdbx_strand_id
1 'polypeptide(L)'
;MPRLLRSRHRSVEGCSPGRNIIVAVGLVAAVLFTVINTGIWTIGGSENVDIAATPEAVSSDAALVVVLPMDNIGGREDVSYLSEGITEEITAQLARVPALKVISRTSAEAISEYNLTIPQIADSLGVEHVVEGSVQLFGDQIRVTAQLIHAESDNHLWANFYNGPLADLFTLQEDIAVKVASRDSPRRWVVSVHSTQIVGLKNLKHMKHT
;
A
#
# COMPACT_ATOMS: atom_id res chain seq x y z
N MET A 1 18.34 -43.61 91.78
CA MET A 1 18.15 -44.85 90.99
C MET A 1 16.65 -45.15 90.88
N PRO A 2 16.09 -45.75 89.81
CA PRO A 2 16.62 -45.95 88.45
C PRO A 2 15.57 -45.81 87.30
N ARG A 3 16.13 -45.75 86.07
CA ARG A 3 15.77 -46.41 84.80
C ARG A 3 14.32 -46.68 84.35
N LEU A 4 14.09 -46.18 83.13
CA LEU A 4 13.54 -46.83 81.92
C LEU A 4 12.05 -47.23 81.93
N LEU A 5 11.31 -46.81 80.91
CA LEU A 5 11.04 -47.67 79.74
C LEU A 5 10.32 -46.89 78.63
N ARG A 6 10.68 -47.28 77.41
CA ARG A 6 10.21 -46.77 76.13
C ARG A 6 9.04 -47.64 75.69
N SER A 7 7.95 -47.06 75.19
CA SER A 7 7.04 -47.77 74.28
C SER A 7 6.51 -46.84 73.20
N ARG A 8 6.45 -47.39 71.99
CA ARG A 8 5.99 -46.79 70.74
C ARG A 8 4.54 -47.22 70.47
N HIS A 9 3.93 -46.53 69.49
CA HIS A 9 2.63 -46.75 68.82
C HIS A 9 1.46 -45.99 69.47
N ARG A 10 0.59 -45.26 68.76
CA ARG A 10 0.26 -45.19 67.32
C ARG A 10 -0.47 -43.85 67.05
N SER A 11 -0.28 -43.27 65.85
CA SER A 11 -1.00 -42.06 65.39
C SER A 11 -2.51 -42.26 65.31
N VAL A 12 -3.26 -41.20 65.61
CA VAL A 12 -4.54 -40.89 64.95
C VAL A 12 -4.54 -39.41 64.61
N GLU A 13 -4.86 -39.15 63.35
CA GLU A 13 -4.84 -37.88 62.63
C GLU A 13 -6.04 -37.01 63.02
N GLY A 14 -5.90 -35.68 62.93
CA GLY A 14 -6.97 -34.76 63.27
C GLY A 14 -6.70 -33.28 62.98
N CYS A 15 -6.72 -32.95 61.68
CA CYS A 15 -7.12 -31.65 61.09
C CYS A 15 -6.39 -30.35 61.48
N SER A 16 -5.40 -29.96 60.67
CA SER A 16 -4.94 -28.57 60.53
C SER A 16 -5.86 -27.82 59.55
N PRO A 17 -6.50 -26.69 59.93
CA PRO A 17 -7.39 -25.92 59.05
C PRO A 17 -6.64 -24.84 58.24
N GLY A 18 -5.33 -24.98 58.01
CA GLY A 18 -4.50 -23.93 57.41
C GLY A 18 -4.08 -24.17 55.95
N ARG A 19 -4.32 -25.36 55.41
CA ARG A 19 -3.74 -25.80 54.12
C ARG A 19 -4.77 -26.00 53.01
N ASN A 20 -6.02 -25.59 53.19
CA ASN A 20 -7.03 -25.71 52.12
C ASN A 20 -7.37 -24.36 51.48
N ILE A 21 -7.14 -23.24 52.18
CA ILE A 21 -7.43 -21.89 51.66
C ILE A 21 -6.32 -21.42 50.70
N ILE A 22 -5.04 -21.69 51.03
CA ILE A 22 -3.90 -21.33 50.15
C ILE A 22 -3.90 -22.18 48.88
N VAL A 23 -4.29 -23.46 48.98
CA VAL A 23 -4.45 -24.34 47.81
C VAL A 23 -5.67 -23.92 46.98
N ALA A 24 -6.78 -23.52 47.61
CA ALA A 24 -7.97 -23.05 46.90
C ALA A 24 -7.74 -21.73 46.14
N VAL A 25 -7.04 -20.75 46.72
CA VAL A 25 -6.74 -19.47 46.05
C VAL A 25 -5.72 -19.65 44.92
N GLY A 26 -4.73 -20.53 45.09
CA GLY A 26 -3.77 -20.85 44.04
C GLY A 26 -4.40 -21.54 42.82
N LEU A 27 -5.40 -22.41 43.03
CA LEU A 27 -6.10 -23.10 41.95
C LEU A 27 -7.00 -22.15 41.14
N VAL A 28 -7.67 -21.18 41.77
CA VAL A 28 -8.54 -20.22 41.05
C VAL A 28 -7.71 -19.29 40.16
N ALA A 29 -6.53 -18.83 40.62
CA ALA A 29 -5.65 -17.99 39.81
C ALA A 29 -4.99 -18.76 38.65
N ALA A 30 -4.62 -20.02 38.86
CA ALA A 30 -4.07 -20.87 37.79
C ALA A 30 -5.12 -21.24 36.73
N VAL A 31 -6.39 -21.42 37.13
CA VAL A 31 -7.52 -21.65 36.21
C VAL A 31 -7.85 -20.38 35.40
N LEU A 32 -7.82 -19.18 36.02
CA LEU A 32 -8.03 -17.94 35.27
C LEU A 32 -6.91 -17.68 34.24
N PHE A 33 -5.66 -18.01 34.58
CA PHE A 33 -4.53 -17.78 33.68
C PHE A 33 -4.47 -18.79 32.52
N THR A 34 -4.99 -20.01 32.70
CA THR A 34 -5.10 -21.01 31.62
C THR A 34 -6.27 -20.74 30.67
N VAL A 35 -7.39 -20.21 31.17
CA VAL A 35 -8.53 -19.82 30.31
C VAL A 35 -8.18 -18.64 29.39
N ILE A 36 -7.30 -17.73 29.81
CA ILE A 36 -6.89 -16.57 28.99
C ILE A 36 -5.84 -16.95 27.94
N ASN A 37 -4.97 -17.94 28.20
CA ASN A 37 -3.81 -18.24 27.36
C ASN A 37 -3.84 -19.60 26.63
N THR A 38 -4.86 -20.45 26.80
CA THR A 38 -4.89 -21.79 26.17
C THR A 38 -6.24 -22.12 25.55
N GLY A 39 -6.80 -21.18 24.78
CA GLY A 39 -7.64 -21.44 23.61
C GLY A 39 -8.90 -22.30 23.76
N ILE A 40 -9.43 -22.66 22.59
CA ILE A 40 -10.58 -23.55 22.32
C ILE A 40 -11.88 -22.75 22.16
N TRP A 41 -12.21 -22.25 20.95
CA TRP A 41 -12.63 -23.00 19.75
C TRP A 41 -13.79 -23.98 20.03
N THR A 42 -14.83 -23.92 19.17
CA THR A 42 -16.04 -24.77 19.19
C THR A 42 -17.03 -24.36 20.29
N ILE A 43 -18.25 -23.87 20.01
CA ILE A 43 -19.34 -24.32 19.14
C ILE A 43 -20.14 -23.05 18.78
N GLY A 44 -20.33 -22.69 17.52
CA GLY A 44 -21.41 -23.26 16.70
C GLY A 44 -22.56 -22.25 16.57
N GLY A 45 -22.33 -21.22 15.76
CA GLY A 45 -23.33 -20.32 15.22
C GLY A 45 -22.93 -20.00 13.79
N SER A 46 -23.08 -20.98 12.91
CA SER A 46 -22.94 -20.80 11.46
C SER A 46 -24.14 -20.01 10.97
N GLU A 47 -24.10 -18.70 11.14
CA GLU A 47 -24.82 -17.81 10.24
C GLU A 47 -24.19 -17.99 8.87
N ASN A 48 -24.80 -18.88 8.08
CA ASN A 48 -24.61 -18.95 6.65
C ASN A 48 -25.07 -17.60 6.09
N VAL A 49 -24.16 -16.63 6.08
CA VAL A 49 -24.24 -15.56 5.11
C VAL A 49 -23.97 -16.26 3.80
N ASP A 50 -25.04 -16.57 3.08
CA ASP A 50 -25.00 -16.91 1.67
C ASP A 50 -24.41 -15.70 0.93
N ILE A 51 -23.09 -15.54 1.02
CA ILE A 51 -22.30 -14.84 0.03
C ILE A 51 -22.29 -15.79 -1.17
N ALA A 52 -23.42 -15.86 -1.86
CA ALA A 52 -23.45 -16.10 -3.29
C ALA A 52 -22.90 -14.86 -4.00
N ALA A 53 -21.72 -14.39 -3.58
CA ALA A 53 -20.77 -13.80 -4.48
C ALA A 53 -19.71 -14.89 -4.61
N THR A 54 -19.85 -15.71 -5.66
CA THR A 54 -18.67 -16.10 -6.42
C THR A 54 -17.75 -14.88 -6.41
N PRO A 55 -16.50 -14.95 -5.92
CA PRO A 55 -15.59 -13.88 -6.21
C PRO A 55 -15.59 -13.83 -7.73
N GLU A 56 -16.31 -12.84 -8.30
CA GLU A 56 -16.08 -12.44 -9.67
C GLU A 56 -14.58 -12.37 -9.73
N ALA A 57 -14.00 -13.22 -10.57
CA ALA A 57 -12.59 -13.22 -10.80
C ALA A 57 -12.27 -11.80 -11.25
N VAL A 58 -11.87 -10.94 -10.30
CA VAL A 58 -11.20 -9.68 -10.58
C VAL A 58 -10.10 -10.11 -11.50
N SER A 59 -10.25 -9.72 -12.77
CA SER A 59 -9.41 -10.20 -13.86
C SER A 59 -7.98 -10.23 -13.34
N SER A 60 -7.31 -11.38 -13.43
CA SER A 60 -5.91 -11.53 -12.99
C SER A 60 -4.94 -10.80 -13.95
N ASP A 61 -5.43 -9.73 -14.58
CA ASP A 61 -4.78 -8.93 -15.60
C ASP A 61 -4.76 -7.46 -15.20
N ALA A 62 -5.37 -7.06 -14.08
CA ALA A 62 -5.26 -5.67 -13.61
C ALA A 62 -3.86 -5.43 -12.99
N ALA A 63 -3.14 -4.44 -13.49
CA ALA A 63 -1.82 -4.06 -13.00
C ALA A 63 -1.91 -3.42 -11.61
N LEU A 64 -1.00 -3.79 -10.70
CA LEU A 64 -0.94 -3.18 -9.37
C LEU A 64 -0.02 -1.95 -9.41
N VAL A 65 -0.55 -0.82 -8.97
CA VAL A 65 0.14 0.48 -9.01
C VAL A 65 0.11 1.13 -7.64
N VAL A 66 1.19 1.80 -7.26
CA VAL A 66 1.23 2.73 -6.12
C VAL A 66 1.60 4.13 -6.58
N VAL A 67 0.98 5.14 -5.97
CA VAL A 67 1.36 6.54 -6.12
C VAL A 67 2.09 6.96 -4.84
N LEU A 68 3.37 7.30 -4.96
CA LEU A 68 4.14 7.83 -3.85
C LEU A 68 3.79 9.30 -3.59
N PRO A 69 3.94 9.78 -2.34
CA PRO A 69 3.80 11.20 -2.03
C PRO A 69 4.68 12.05 -2.96
N MET A 70 4.07 13.06 -3.57
CA MET A 70 4.81 13.98 -4.43
C MET A 70 5.83 14.78 -3.61
N ASP A 71 7.06 14.86 -4.10
CA ASP A 71 8.13 15.62 -3.45
C ASP A 71 7.84 17.11 -3.47
N ASN A 72 7.92 17.76 -2.31
CA ASN A 72 7.89 19.22 -2.20
C ASN A 72 9.29 19.80 -2.43
N ILE A 73 9.60 20.17 -3.67
CA ILE A 73 10.87 20.79 -4.00
C ILE A 73 10.83 22.26 -3.59
N GLY A 74 11.59 22.57 -2.55
CA GLY A 74 11.64 23.88 -1.92
C GLY A 74 11.32 23.84 -0.43
N GLY A 75 10.72 22.74 0.07
CA GLY A 75 10.51 22.48 1.49
C GLY A 75 9.61 23.50 2.19
N ARG A 76 8.81 24.27 1.43
CA ARG A 76 7.93 25.28 1.99
C ARG A 76 6.62 24.63 2.43
N GLU A 77 6.18 24.93 3.64
CA GLU A 77 4.97 24.33 4.23
C GLU A 77 3.70 24.57 3.40
N ASP A 78 3.62 25.73 2.72
CA ASP A 78 2.50 26.06 1.83
C ASP A 78 2.42 25.18 0.57
N VAL A 79 3.52 24.51 0.21
CA VAL A 79 3.57 23.57 -0.92
C VAL A 79 3.27 22.14 -0.47
N SER A 80 3.46 21.79 0.81
CA SER A 80 3.21 20.43 1.32
C SER A 80 1.74 20.02 1.19
N TYR A 81 0.81 20.94 1.45
CA TYR A 81 -0.62 20.68 1.25
C TYR A 81 -0.96 20.49 -0.23
N LEU A 82 -0.26 21.19 -1.13
CA LEU A 82 -0.44 21.02 -2.57
C LEU A 82 0.09 19.66 -3.04
N SER A 83 1.26 19.24 -2.56
CA SER A 83 1.82 17.94 -2.91
C SER A 83 0.98 16.78 -2.41
N GLU A 84 0.46 16.85 -1.18
CA GLU A 84 -0.49 15.87 -0.65
C GLU A 84 -1.78 15.83 -1.48
N GLY A 85 -2.37 17.00 -1.77
CA GLY A 85 -3.60 17.10 -2.55
C GLY A 85 -3.46 16.56 -3.97
N ILE A 86 -2.33 16.83 -4.64
CA ILE A 86 -2.04 16.29 -5.98
C ILE A 86 -1.85 14.77 -5.92
N THR A 87 -1.19 14.25 -4.88
CA THR A 87 -1.02 12.80 -4.67
C THR A 87 -2.37 12.10 -4.52
N GLU A 88 -3.25 12.65 -3.68
CA GLU A 88 -4.60 12.13 -3.45
C GLU A 88 -5.41 12.12 -4.75
N GLU A 89 -5.39 13.23 -5.50
CA GLU A 89 -6.15 13.33 -6.75
C GLU A 89 -5.67 12.33 -7.80
N ILE A 90 -4.35 12.19 -8.00
CA ILE A 90 -3.79 11.20 -8.92
C ILE A 90 -4.19 9.78 -8.49
N THR A 91 -4.08 9.47 -7.20
CA THR A 91 -4.49 8.16 -6.64
C THR A 91 -5.96 7.88 -6.93
N ALA A 92 -6.83 8.86 -6.67
CA ALA A 92 -8.27 8.75 -6.89
C ALA A 92 -8.63 8.58 -8.36
N GLN A 93 -7.95 9.27 -9.28
CA GLN A 93 -8.20 9.12 -10.71
C GLN A 93 -7.72 7.77 -11.25
N LEU A 94 -6.53 7.31 -10.83
CA LEU A 94 -6.04 5.98 -11.24
C LEU A 94 -6.93 4.86 -10.70
N ALA A 95 -7.47 5.01 -9.49
CA ALA A 95 -8.38 4.03 -8.90
C ALA A 95 -9.71 3.87 -9.67
N ARG A 96 -10.06 4.84 -10.54
CA ARG A 96 -11.24 4.74 -11.42
C ARG A 96 -10.98 3.93 -12.69
N VAL A 97 -9.73 3.59 -12.99
CA VAL A 97 -9.35 2.83 -14.18
C VAL A 97 -9.53 1.33 -13.90
N PRO A 98 -10.46 0.63 -14.57
CA PRO A 98 -10.75 -0.78 -14.23
C PRO A 98 -9.57 -1.75 -14.43
N ALA A 99 -8.61 -1.37 -15.27
CA ALA A 99 -7.40 -2.14 -15.53
C ALA A 99 -6.32 -1.97 -14.45
N LEU A 100 -6.52 -1.08 -13.46
CA LEU A 100 -5.56 -0.78 -12.41
C LEU A 100 -6.10 -1.16 -11.03
N LYS A 101 -5.23 -1.70 -10.19
CA LYS A 101 -5.44 -1.84 -8.74
C LYS A 101 -4.47 -0.91 -8.02
N VAL A 102 -5.00 0.13 -7.40
CA VAL A 102 -4.18 1.18 -6.79
C VAL A 102 -4.05 0.94 -5.28
N ILE A 103 -2.82 0.96 -4.77
CA ILE A 103 -2.52 0.90 -3.34
C ILE A 103 -3.00 2.18 -2.64
N SER A 104 -3.55 2.04 -1.43
CA SER A 104 -4.07 3.18 -0.67
C SER A 104 -2.97 4.19 -0.32
N ARG A 105 -3.33 5.47 -0.28
CA ARG A 105 -2.40 6.57 0.05
C ARG A 105 -1.68 6.34 1.38
N THR A 106 -2.41 6.01 2.44
CA THR A 106 -1.82 5.81 3.77
C THR A 106 -0.78 4.68 3.81
N SER A 107 -0.98 3.62 3.02
CA SER A 107 0.02 2.55 2.88
C SER A 107 1.27 3.04 2.13
N ALA A 108 1.08 3.84 1.08
CA ALA A 108 2.18 4.44 0.33
C ALA A 108 3.00 5.44 1.18
N GLU A 109 2.32 6.30 1.94
CA GLU A 109 2.93 7.25 2.88
C GLU A 109 3.79 6.51 3.91
N ALA A 110 3.23 5.50 4.58
CA ALA A 110 3.94 4.74 5.60
C ALA A 110 5.24 4.11 5.08
N ILE A 111 5.25 3.62 3.85
CA ILE A 111 6.45 3.03 3.24
C ILE A 111 7.48 4.08 2.80
N SER A 112 7.01 5.25 2.35
CA SER A 112 7.88 6.32 1.84
C SER A 112 8.76 6.93 2.95
N GLU A 113 8.33 6.85 4.22
CA GLU A 113 9.11 7.30 5.38
C GLU A 113 10.44 6.55 5.58
N TYR A 114 10.60 5.38 4.95
CA TYR A 114 11.78 4.53 5.11
C TYR A 114 12.88 4.76 4.06
N ASN A 115 12.75 5.76 3.16
CA ASN A 115 13.72 6.06 2.09
C ASN A 115 14.16 4.82 1.29
N LEU A 116 13.19 3.96 0.97
CA LEU A 116 13.42 2.74 0.20
C LEU A 116 13.62 3.06 -1.29
N THR A 117 14.35 2.19 -1.98
CA THR A 117 14.43 2.24 -3.45
C THR A 117 13.13 1.74 -4.08
N ILE A 118 12.85 2.11 -5.33
CA ILE A 118 11.66 1.66 -6.06
C ILE A 118 11.51 0.12 -6.05
N PRO A 119 12.55 -0.69 -6.34
CA PRO A 119 12.43 -2.15 -6.22
C PRO A 119 12.07 -2.64 -4.81
N GLN A 120 12.59 -2.01 -3.76
CA GLN A 120 12.26 -2.37 -2.38
C GLN A 120 10.81 -2.04 -2.03
N ILE A 121 10.29 -0.91 -2.53
CA ILE A 121 8.88 -0.54 -2.42
C ILE A 121 8.02 -1.56 -3.18
N ALA A 122 8.45 -1.95 -4.39
CA ALA A 122 7.80 -2.97 -5.20
C ALA A 122 7.65 -4.29 -4.45
N ASP A 123 8.74 -4.78 -3.87
CA ASP A 123 8.78 -6.02 -3.10
C ASP A 123 7.90 -5.94 -1.85
N SER A 124 7.87 -4.78 -1.19
CA SER A 124 7.09 -4.57 0.03
C SER A 124 5.59 -4.50 -0.22
N LEU A 125 5.17 -3.93 -1.36
CA LEU A 125 3.77 -3.70 -1.70
C LEU A 125 3.20 -4.69 -2.73
N GLY A 126 4.05 -5.47 -3.40
CA GLY A 126 3.66 -6.36 -4.49
C GLY A 126 3.13 -5.61 -5.73
N VAL A 127 3.69 -4.44 -6.03
CA VAL A 127 3.26 -3.58 -7.16
C VAL A 127 4.13 -3.78 -8.39
N GLU A 128 3.52 -3.66 -9.57
CA GLU A 128 4.20 -3.74 -10.87
C GLU A 128 4.73 -2.37 -11.29
N HIS A 129 3.98 -1.31 -10.97
CA HIS A 129 4.32 0.05 -11.34
C HIS A 129 4.29 1.01 -10.15
N VAL A 130 5.19 1.99 -10.19
CA VAL A 130 5.22 3.10 -9.23
C VAL A 130 5.03 4.41 -9.97
N VAL A 131 4.17 5.27 -9.44
CA VAL A 131 4.05 6.67 -9.83
C VAL A 131 4.75 7.52 -8.78
N GLU A 132 5.71 8.32 -9.20
CA GLU A 132 6.39 9.30 -8.36
C GLU A 132 6.44 10.66 -9.06
N GLY A 133 6.82 11.70 -8.32
CA GLY A 133 6.86 13.03 -8.88
C GLY A 133 7.22 14.10 -7.88
N SER A 134 7.14 15.34 -8.34
CA SER A 134 7.47 16.51 -7.52
C SER A 134 6.60 17.71 -7.85
N VAL A 135 6.44 18.57 -6.87
CA VAL A 135 5.74 19.85 -6.95
C VAL A 135 6.70 20.95 -6.55
N GLN A 136 6.76 22.00 -7.35
CA GLN A 136 7.56 23.19 -7.08
C GLN A 136 6.70 24.44 -7.29
N LEU A 137 6.85 25.42 -6.41
CA LEU A 137 6.15 26.70 -6.50
C LEU A 137 7.15 27.85 -6.60
N PHE A 138 7.02 28.67 -7.63
CA PHE A 138 7.83 29.86 -7.89
C PHE A 138 6.92 31.08 -8.06
N GLY A 139 6.73 31.84 -6.99
CA GLY A 139 5.78 32.95 -6.99
C GLY A 139 4.35 32.43 -7.17
N ASP A 140 3.72 32.80 -8.28
CA ASP A 140 2.39 32.36 -8.71
C ASP A 140 2.42 31.18 -9.70
N GLN A 141 3.61 30.68 -10.06
CA GLN A 141 3.78 29.58 -11.02
C GLN A 141 4.02 28.26 -10.29
N ILE A 142 3.33 27.22 -10.72
CA ILE A 142 3.50 25.84 -10.27
C ILE A 142 4.14 24.99 -11.36
N ARG A 143 5.05 24.11 -10.93
CA ARG A 143 5.59 23.00 -11.73
C ARG A 143 5.24 21.69 -11.06
N VAL A 144 4.58 20.81 -11.79
CA VAL A 144 4.31 19.43 -11.37
C VAL A 144 5.03 18.49 -12.32
N THR A 145 5.85 17.59 -11.79
CA THR A 145 6.48 16.50 -12.54
C THR A 145 5.88 15.19 -12.09
N ALA A 146 5.54 14.30 -13.03
CA ALA A 146 5.04 12.97 -12.73
C ALA A 146 5.72 11.94 -13.63
N GLN A 147 6.01 10.77 -13.07
CA GLN A 147 6.72 9.69 -13.73
C GLN A 147 6.06 8.36 -13.42
N LEU A 148 6.08 7.45 -14.38
CA LEU A 148 5.65 6.07 -14.23
C LEU A 148 6.87 5.16 -14.40
N ILE A 149 7.12 4.32 -13.41
CA ILE A 149 8.30 3.47 -13.32
C ILE A 149 7.87 2.00 -13.26
N HIS A 150 8.53 1.15 -14.03
CA HIS A 150 8.42 -0.31 -13.88
C HIS A 150 9.21 -0.74 -12.63
N ALA A 151 8.50 -1.21 -11.62
CA ALA A 151 9.00 -1.25 -10.25
C ALA A 151 10.16 -2.25 -10.06
N GLU A 152 10.12 -3.41 -10.74
CA GLU A 152 11.19 -4.42 -10.66
C GLU A 152 12.49 -3.98 -11.35
N SER A 153 12.37 -3.23 -12.46
CA SER A 153 13.51 -2.90 -13.31
C SER A 153 14.02 -1.47 -13.13
N ASP A 154 13.33 -0.69 -12.30
CA ASP A 154 13.59 0.72 -12.00
C ASP A 154 13.69 1.60 -13.27
N ASN A 155 12.96 1.20 -14.33
CA ASN A 155 12.98 1.89 -15.61
C ASN A 155 11.78 2.82 -15.76
N HIS A 156 12.03 4.04 -16.22
CA HIS A 156 10.98 5.01 -16.49
C HIS A 156 10.22 4.60 -17.76
N LEU A 157 8.95 4.25 -17.61
CA LEU A 157 8.03 3.97 -18.71
C LEU A 157 7.48 5.27 -19.31
N TRP A 158 7.33 6.30 -18.47
CA TRP A 158 6.90 7.63 -18.87
C TRP A 158 7.34 8.69 -17.87
N ALA A 159 7.54 9.91 -18.36
CA ALA A 159 7.66 11.10 -17.54
C ALA A 159 7.03 12.27 -18.28
N ASN A 160 6.42 13.18 -17.54
CA ASN A 160 6.02 14.48 -18.05
C ASN A 160 6.07 15.53 -16.95
N PHE A 161 6.12 16.79 -17.36
CA PHE A 161 5.96 17.90 -16.45
C PHE A 161 4.93 18.88 -16.99
N TYR A 162 4.35 19.63 -16.07
CA TYR A 162 3.40 20.66 -16.36
C TYR A 162 3.82 21.93 -15.64
N ASN A 163 3.76 23.05 -16.34
CA ASN A 163 4.07 24.36 -15.81
C ASN A 163 2.90 25.30 -16.11
N GLY A 164 2.49 26.09 -15.13
CA GLY A 164 1.45 27.08 -15.32
C GLY A 164 1.22 27.92 -14.08
N PRO A 165 0.25 28.84 -14.12
CA PRO A 165 -0.23 29.54 -12.94
C PRO A 165 -0.82 28.56 -11.93
N LEU A 166 -0.62 28.81 -10.63
CA LEU A 166 -1.23 28.01 -9.56
C LEU A 166 -2.77 28.00 -9.66
N ALA A 167 -3.37 29.09 -10.18
CA ALA A 167 -4.80 29.20 -10.42
C ALA A 167 -5.32 28.13 -11.40
N ASP A 168 -4.47 27.64 -12.30
CA ASP A 168 -4.83 26.67 -13.34
C ASP A 168 -4.56 25.21 -12.91
N LEU A 169 -4.15 24.97 -11.65
CA LEU A 169 -3.79 23.64 -11.13
C LEU A 169 -4.93 22.63 -11.27
N PHE A 170 -6.18 23.06 -11.09
CA PHE A 170 -7.36 22.19 -11.19
C PHE A 170 -7.57 21.67 -12.62
N THR A 171 -7.22 22.45 -13.63
CA THR A 171 -7.30 22.05 -15.05
C THR A 171 -6.21 21.06 -15.48
N LEU A 172 -5.18 20.86 -14.65
CA LEU A 172 -4.06 19.94 -14.93
C LEU A 172 -4.40 18.48 -14.60
N GLN A 173 -5.40 18.27 -13.76
CA GLN A 173 -5.61 17.02 -13.04
C GLN A 173 -6.05 15.89 -13.97
N GLU A 174 -6.84 16.18 -15.01
CA GLU A 174 -7.46 15.16 -15.86
C GLU A 174 -6.47 14.55 -16.89
N ASP A 175 -5.37 15.24 -17.23
CA ASP A 175 -4.42 14.81 -18.27
C ASP A 175 -3.39 13.79 -17.77
N ILE A 176 -3.06 13.81 -16.46
CA ILE A 176 -2.05 12.89 -15.88
C ILE A 176 -2.60 11.47 -15.79
N ALA A 177 -3.79 11.28 -15.22
CA ALA A 177 -4.34 9.94 -15.04
C ALA A 177 -4.65 9.27 -16.38
N VAL A 178 -5.16 10.01 -17.37
CA VAL A 178 -5.39 9.48 -18.72
C VAL A 178 -4.08 9.00 -19.36
N LYS A 179 -2.97 9.73 -19.19
CA LYS A 179 -1.66 9.37 -19.76
C LYS A 179 -0.95 8.22 -19.06
N VAL A 180 -1.24 8.00 -17.78
CA VAL A 180 -0.75 6.84 -17.02
C VAL A 180 -1.60 5.60 -17.36
N ALA A 181 -2.92 5.74 -17.29
CA ALA A 181 -3.88 4.66 -17.59
C ALA A 181 -3.78 4.12 -19.03
N SER A 182 -3.52 5.01 -20.00
CA SER A 182 -3.37 4.61 -21.41
C SER A 182 -2.10 3.80 -21.69
N ARG A 183 -1.12 3.82 -20.78
CA ARG A 183 0.14 3.08 -20.95
C ARG A 183 0.16 1.73 -20.26
N ASP A 184 -0.57 1.60 -19.16
CA ASP A 184 -0.59 0.39 -18.32
C ASP A 184 -1.73 -0.59 -18.70
N SER A 185 -2.13 -0.61 -19.98
CA SER A 185 -3.13 -1.56 -20.46
C SER A 185 -2.52 -2.96 -20.60
N PRO A 186 -3.06 -3.98 -19.90
CA PRO A 186 -2.44 -5.28 -19.79
C PRO A 186 -2.50 -6.02 -21.13
N ARG A 187 -1.32 -6.49 -21.55
CA ARG A 187 -1.08 -7.47 -22.62
C ARG A 187 -1.57 -7.07 -24.03
N ARG A 188 -0.58 -6.70 -24.86
CA ARG A 188 -0.56 -6.86 -26.33
C ARG A 188 -1.41 -5.86 -27.14
N TRP A 189 -0.76 -4.77 -27.55
CA TRP A 189 -0.99 -4.19 -28.89
C TRP A 189 0.34 -4.18 -29.65
N VAL A 190 0.60 -5.29 -30.32
CA VAL A 190 1.53 -5.34 -31.45
C VAL A 190 0.96 -4.40 -32.54
N VAL A 191 1.76 -3.41 -32.93
CA VAL A 191 1.70 -2.65 -34.19
C VAL A 191 0.52 -1.69 -34.37
N SER A 192 0.79 -0.40 -34.16
CA SER A 192 0.64 0.58 -35.25
C SER A 192 1.63 1.72 -35.05
N VAL A 193 2.90 1.46 -35.35
CA VAL A 193 3.77 2.55 -35.78
C VAL A 193 3.27 2.91 -37.17
N HIS A 194 2.32 3.85 -37.27
CA HIS A 194 2.19 4.61 -38.50
C HIS A 194 3.45 5.49 -38.58
N SER A 195 4.52 4.85 -39.08
CA SER A 195 5.65 5.52 -39.67
C SER A 195 5.10 6.42 -40.77
N THR A 196 5.03 7.71 -40.48
CA THR A 196 5.09 8.73 -41.53
C THR A 196 6.22 9.68 -41.16
N GLN A 197 7.44 9.14 -41.16
CA GLN A 197 8.53 9.96 -41.65
C GLN A 197 8.42 10.01 -43.17
N ILE A 198 8.12 11.18 -43.74
CA ILE A 198 8.92 11.70 -44.84
C ILE A 198 8.98 13.22 -44.71
N VAL A 199 10.10 13.67 -44.15
CA VAL A 199 10.86 14.86 -44.53
C VAL A 199 10.31 15.58 -45.76
N GLY A 200 9.88 16.82 -45.58
CA GLY A 200 9.58 17.76 -46.67
C GLY A 200 10.82 18.08 -47.50
N LEU A 201 11.20 17.17 -48.38
CA LEU A 201 12.14 17.37 -49.49
C LEU A 201 11.38 17.15 -50.80
N LYS A 202 10.46 18.06 -51.16
CA LYS A 202 9.84 18.11 -52.49
C LYS A 202 9.64 19.53 -53.04
N ASN A 203 10.51 20.48 -52.68
CA ASN A 203 10.62 21.77 -53.37
C ASN A 203 11.85 21.85 -54.29
N LEU A 204 12.15 20.77 -55.01
CA LEU A 204 13.22 20.77 -56.02
C LEU A 204 12.87 19.92 -57.24
N LYS A 205 11.71 20.14 -57.88
CA LYS A 205 11.49 19.62 -59.25
C LYS A 205 10.41 20.32 -60.10
N HIS A 206 10.26 21.64 -59.98
CA HIS A 206 9.54 22.43 -60.99
C HIS A 206 10.30 23.69 -61.45
N MET A 207 11.63 23.56 -61.56
CA MET A 207 12.33 24.16 -62.71
C MET A 207 12.04 23.28 -63.93
N LYS A 208 11.12 23.73 -64.79
CA LYS A 208 11.13 23.70 -66.27
C LYS A 208 9.70 23.64 -66.82
N HIS A 209 9.41 24.57 -67.74
CA HIS A 209 8.15 24.87 -68.44
C HIS A 209 7.15 25.63 -67.54
N THR A 210 6.96 26.94 -67.66
CA THR A 210 6.75 27.77 -68.86
C THR A 210 7.37 29.16 -68.69
#